data_AF-L0FXA9-F1
#
_entry.id   AF-L0FXA9-F1
#
_cell.length_a   1.000
_cell.length_b   1.000
_cell.length_c   1.000
_cell.angle_alpha   90.00
_cell.angle_beta   90.00
_cell.angle_gamma   90.00
#
_symmetry.space_group_name_H-M   'P 1'
#
loop_
_entity.id
_entity.type
_entity.pdbx_description
1 polymer ?
#
loop_
_entity_poly.entity_id
_entity_poly.type
_entity_poly.pdbx_seq_one_letter_code
_entity_poly.pdbx_strand_id
1 'polypeptide(L)'
;METNKITEVQRDLVKEKAHRTLFYTVFGTILPFIIGAVILIAFTKFKELVTFITDGTFCLFAAGLLTSATFLMNENSDSIRSKWDKRIHKYLQPVWIIVAIVYGAVYAKVNLPINEKINTVFLWIVSIVCFLFSIYALYRALYIEGVQNPPKVDALKNRKTDIDNIMDEIG
;
A
#
# COMPACT_ATOMS: atom_id res chain seq x y z
N MET A 1 15.67 -32.88 13.39
CA MET A 1 14.75 -31.83 13.85
C MET A 1 15.22 -30.47 13.31
N GLU A 2 15.43 -30.37 11.99
CA GLU A 2 16.06 -29.23 11.30
C GLU A 2 15.10 -28.46 10.37
N THR A 3 13.90 -29.00 10.15
CA THR A 3 12.93 -28.47 9.18
C THR A 3 12.21 -27.19 9.65
N ASN A 4 12.25 -26.85 10.95
CA ASN A 4 11.53 -25.69 11.51
C ASN A 4 12.30 -24.36 11.37
N LYS A 5 13.65 -24.35 11.43
CA LYS A 5 14.42 -23.09 11.33
C LYS A 5 14.42 -22.51 9.92
N ILE A 6 14.38 -23.36 8.90
CA ILE A 6 14.33 -22.93 7.50
C ILE A 6 12.99 -22.24 7.20
N THR A 7 11.91 -22.59 7.91
CA THR A 7 10.58 -21.99 7.74
C THR A 7 10.46 -20.59 8.33
N GLU A 8 11.13 -20.31 9.46
CA GLU A 8 11.09 -18.98 10.10
C GLU A 8 11.90 -17.95 9.32
N VAL A 9 13.14 -18.30 8.95
CA VAL A 9 14.01 -17.42 8.14
C VAL A 9 13.33 -17.08 6.80
N GLN A 10 12.70 -18.05 6.14
CA GLN A 10 11.93 -17.78 4.92
C GLN A 10 10.73 -16.86 5.17
N ARG A 11 9.98 -17.03 6.28
CA ARG A 11 8.87 -16.14 6.61
C ARG A 11 9.32 -14.71 6.85
N ASP A 12 10.46 -14.52 7.51
CA ASP A 12 10.97 -13.18 7.80
C ASP A 12 11.49 -12.51 6.53
N LEU A 13 12.17 -13.24 5.64
CA LEU A 13 12.54 -12.74 4.32
C LEU A 13 11.31 -12.37 3.46
N VAL A 14 10.22 -13.14 3.54
CA VAL A 14 8.95 -12.82 2.87
C VAL A 14 8.35 -11.53 3.43
N LYS A 15 8.32 -11.37 4.76
CA LYS A 15 7.84 -10.14 5.39
C LYS A 15 8.69 -8.95 4.99
N GLU A 16 10.01 -9.09 5.00
CA GLU A 16 10.95 -8.03 4.66
C GLU A 16 10.77 -7.60 3.20
N LYS A 17 10.71 -8.56 2.26
CA LYS A 17 10.43 -8.28 0.86
C LYS A 17 9.09 -7.58 0.69
N ALA A 18 8.03 -8.05 1.36
CA ALA A 18 6.71 -7.41 1.30
C ALA A 18 6.73 -5.98 1.84
N HIS A 19 7.41 -5.72 2.96
CA HIS A 19 7.57 -4.36 3.50
C HIS A 19 8.37 -3.47 2.56
N ARG A 20 9.47 -3.98 2.01
CA ARG A 20 10.33 -3.21 1.11
C ARG A 20 9.61 -2.86 -0.19
N THR A 21 8.92 -3.82 -0.79
CA THR A 21 8.08 -3.57 -1.99
C THR A 21 6.96 -2.61 -1.65
N LEU A 22 6.24 -2.80 -0.53
CA LEU A 22 5.20 -1.88 -0.09
C LEU A 22 5.75 -0.46 0.07
N PHE A 23 6.89 -0.32 0.75
CA PHE A 23 7.52 0.97 0.96
C PHE A 23 7.84 1.63 -0.38
N TYR A 24 8.48 0.92 -1.31
CA TYR A 24 8.77 1.48 -2.64
C TYR A 24 7.52 1.81 -3.46
N THR A 25 6.46 1.00 -3.38
CA THR A 25 5.21 1.28 -4.10
C THR A 25 4.47 2.48 -3.48
N VAL A 26 4.33 2.50 -2.17
CA VAL A 26 3.64 3.57 -1.43
C VAL A 26 4.43 4.88 -1.51
N PHE A 27 5.75 4.86 -1.25
CA PHE A 27 6.58 6.05 -1.48
C PHE A 27 6.60 6.41 -2.96
N GLY A 28 6.77 5.49 -3.90
CA GLY A 28 6.75 5.81 -5.33
C GLY A 28 5.45 6.48 -5.77
N THR A 29 4.32 6.12 -5.16
CA THR A 29 3.00 6.70 -5.44
C THR A 29 2.80 8.05 -4.74
N ILE A 30 3.22 8.18 -3.47
CA ILE A 30 2.97 9.38 -2.64
C ILE A 30 4.10 10.43 -2.77
N LEU A 31 5.32 10.04 -3.10
CA LEU A 31 6.48 10.92 -3.11
C LEU A 31 6.36 12.07 -4.13
N PRO A 32 5.89 11.85 -5.38
CA PRO A 32 5.61 12.96 -6.30
C PRO A 32 4.62 13.96 -5.70
N PHE A 33 3.65 13.47 -4.92
CA PHE A 33 2.69 14.31 -4.21
C PHE A 33 3.34 15.09 -3.05
N ILE A 34 4.16 14.46 -2.21
CA ILE A 34 4.89 15.15 -1.13
C ILE A 34 5.79 16.24 -1.72
N ILE A 35 6.53 15.93 -2.78
CA ILE A 35 7.42 16.89 -3.45
C ILE A 35 6.59 18.04 -4.03
N GLY A 36 5.48 17.74 -4.73
CA GLY A 36 4.58 18.75 -5.27
C GLY A 36 3.97 19.65 -4.19
N ALA A 37 3.58 19.07 -3.04
CA ALA A 37 3.06 19.81 -1.90
C ALA A 37 4.13 20.71 -1.25
N VAL A 38 5.37 20.25 -1.12
CA VAL A 38 6.50 21.05 -0.60
C VAL A 38 6.79 22.22 -1.52
N ILE A 39 6.82 21.99 -2.85
CA ILE A 39 6.98 23.05 -3.86
C ILE A 39 5.83 24.06 -3.72
N LEU A 40 4.58 23.59 -3.66
CA LEU A 40 3.43 24.48 -3.48
C LEU A 40 3.50 25.27 -2.18
N ILE A 41 3.90 24.68 -1.05
CA ILE A 41 4.11 25.41 0.21
C ILE A 41 5.19 26.49 0.05
N ALA A 42 6.25 26.21 -0.72
CA ALA A 42 7.30 27.20 -0.98
C ALA A 42 6.80 28.38 -1.84
N PHE A 43 5.81 28.16 -2.72
CA PHE A 43 5.27 29.16 -3.63
C PHE A 43 3.91 29.76 -3.20
N THR A 44 3.18 29.16 -2.25
CA THR A 44 1.81 29.53 -1.86
C THR A 44 1.53 29.34 -0.36
N LYS A 45 0.40 29.86 0.15
CA LYS A 45 0.02 29.73 1.57
C LYS A 45 -0.47 28.30 1.87
N PHE A 46 -0.10 27.76 3.04
CA PHE A 46 -0.38 26.41 3.57
C PHE A 46 -1.84 25.87 3.43
N LYS A 47 -2.83 26.73 3.18
CA LYS A 47 -4.24 26.34 2.95
C LYS A 47 -4.41 25.41 1.73
N GLU A 48 -3.49 25.45 0.78
CA GLU A 48 -3.49 24.67 -0.47
C GLU A 48 -3.14 23.18 -0.28
N LEU A 49 -2.67 22.75 0.90
CA LEU A 49 -2.37 21.33 1.13
C LEU A 49 -3.65 20.50 1.35
N VAL A 50 -4.67 21.15 1.90
CA VAL A 50 -5.97 20.54 2.18
C VAL A 50 -6.76 20.33 0.88
N THR A 51 -6.52 21.15 -0.14
CA THR A 51 -7.18 21.04 -1.45
C THR A 51 -6.91 19.69 -2.11
N PHE A 52 -5.74 19.10 -1.92
CA PHE A 52 -5.42 17.78 -2.45
C PHE A 52 -6.29 16.63 -1.94
N ILE A 53 -6.72 16.70 -0.67
CA ILE A 53 -7.69 15.72 -0.16
C ILE A 53 -9.05 15.99 -0.79
N THR A 54 -9.44 17.26 -0.94
CA THR A 54 -10.73 17.65 -1.51
C THR A 54 -10.83 17.46 -3.02
N ASP A 55 -9.69 17.40 -3.72
CA ASP A 55 -9.59 17.17 -5.16
C ASP A 55 -9.58 15.67 -5.50
N GLY A 56 -9.66 14.81 -4.48
CA GLY A 56 -9.80 13.37 -4.67
C GLY A 56 -8.49 12.64 -4.99
N THR A 57 -7.33 13.29 -4.83
CA THR A 57 -6.02 12.67 -5.08
C THR A 57 -5.80 11.41 -4.23
N PHE A 58 -6.25 11.43 -2.98
CA PHE A 58 -6.19 10.25 -2.10
C PHE A 58 -7.07 9.10 -2.60
N CYS A 59 -8.25 9.39 -3.15
CA CYS A 59 -9.06 8.37 -3.80
C CYS A 59 -8.35 7.79 -5.03
N LEU A 60 -7.70 8.63 -5.83
CA LEU A 60 -6.95 8.18 -7.00
C LEU A 60 -5.79 7.24 -6.60
N PHE A 61 -5.02 7.59 -5.58
CA PHE A 61 -3.97 6.71 -5.05
C PHE A 61 -4.54 5.43 -4.44
N ALA A 62 -5.65 5.53 -3.69
CA ALA A 62 -6.32 4.35 -3.16
C ALA A 62 -6.77 3.40 -4.28
N ALA A 63 -7.33 3.92 -5.37
CA ALA A 63 -7.74 3.12 -6.53
C ALA A 63 -6.56 2.39 -7.16
N GLY A 64 -5.41 3.06 -7.32
CA GLY A 64 -4.19 2.43 -7.83
C GLY A 64 -3.72 1.27 -6.96
N LEU A 65 -3.59 1.50 -5.65
CA LEU A 65 -3.15 0.47 -4.70
C LEU A 65 -4.14 -0.70 -4.60
N LEU A 66 -5.45 -0.42 -4.62
CA LEU A 66 -6.51 -1.45 -4.61
C LEU A 66 -6.49 -2.29 -5.90
N THR A 67 -6.20 -1.67 -7.04
CA THR A 67 -6.08 -2.38 -8.32
C THR A 67 -4.92 -3.38 -8.28
N SER A 68 -3.74 -2.93 -7.83
CA SER A 68 -2.58 -3.80 -7.64
C SER A 68 -2.84 -4.92 -6.63
N ALA A 69 -3.47 -4.60 -5.49
CA ALA A 69 -3.81 -5.59 -4.48
C ALA A 69 -4.82 -6.63 -5.02
N THR A 70 -5.82 -6.20 -5.78
CA THR A 70 -6.82 -7.09 -6.41
C THR A 70 -6.15 -8.04 -7.40
N PHE A 71 -5.28 -7.52 -8.26
CA PHE A 71 -4.54 -8.31 -9.23
C PHE A 71 -3.71 -9.40 -8.54
N LEU A 72 -2.86 -9.01 -7.58
CA LEU A 72 -2.00 -9.93 -6.83
C LEU A 72 -2.79 -10.98 -6.04
N MET A 73 -3.88 -10.59 -5.38
CA MET A 73 -4.70 -11.55 -4.62
C MET A 73 -5.45 -12.53 -5.53
N ASN A 74 -5.87 -12.12 -6.72
CA ASN A 74 -6.51 -13.00 -7.69
C ASN A 74 -5.53 -14.04 -8.26
N GLU A 75 -4.32 -13.62 -8.64
CA GLU A 75 -3.27 -14.52 -9.13
C GLU A 75 -2.83 -15.54 -8.08
N ASN A 76 -2.88 -15.17 -6.80
CA ASN A 76 -2.43 -16.00 -5.68
C ASN A 76 -3.60 -16.50 -4.82
N SER A 77 -4.79 -16.66 -5.41
CA SER A 77 -6.03 -16.97 -4.68
C SER A 77 -5.97 -18.30 -3.91
N ASP A 78 -5.28 -19.30 -4.44
CA ASP A 78 -5.06 -20.60 -3.78
C ASP A 78 -4.23 -20.50 -2.48
N SER A 79 -3.41 -19.45 -2.37
CA SER A 79 -2.56 -19.19 -1.20
C SER A 79 -3.29 -18.44 -0.07
N ILE A 80 -4.55 -18.01 -0.29
CA ILE A 80 -5.36 -17.28 0.68
C ILE A 80 -5.97 -18.24 1.72
N ARG A 81 -5.21 -18.50 2.79
CA ARG A 81 -5.64 -19.42 3.85
C ARG A 81 -6.33 -18.74 5.02
N SER A 82 -5.87 -17.56 5.44
CA SER A 82 -6.37 -16.93 6.66
C SER A 82 -7.77 -16.33 6.49
N LYS A 83 -8.58 -16.38 7.55
CA LYS A 83 -9.94 -15.77 7.54
C LYS A 83 -9.90 -14.27 7.25
N TRP A 84 -8.85 -13.59 7.70
CA TRP A 84 -8.67 -12.16 7.48
C TRP A 84 -8.35 -11.86 6.01
N ASP A 85 -7.45 -12.62 5.39
CA ASP A 85 -7.10 -12.41 3.98
C ASP A 85 -8.30 -12.69 3.06
N LYS A 86 -9.12 -13.69 3.39
CA LYS A 86 -10.39 -13.95 2.67
C LYS A 86 -11.36 -12.78 2.76
N ARG A 87 -11.44 -12.10 3.92
CA ARG A 87 -12.25 -10.89 4.09
C ARG A 87 -11.71 -9.75 3.24
N ILE A 88 -10.41 -9.50 3.30
CA ILE A 88 -9.76 -8.44 2.51
C ILE A 88 -10.03 -8.66 1.02
N HIS A 89 -9.81 -9.87 0.53
CA HIS A 89 -10.08 -10.25 -0.87
C HIS A 89 -11.53 -10.02 -1.26
N LYS A 90 -12.48 -10.44 -0.41
CA LYS A 90 -13.93 -10.23 -0.63
C LYS A 90 -14.32 -8.74 -0.68
N TYR A 91 -13.71 -7.90 0.15
CA TYR A 91 -14.09 -6.48 0.27
C TYR A 91 -13.27 -5.53 -0.61
N LEU A 92 -12.20 -6.00 -1.26
CA LEU A 92 -11.35 -5.20 -2.15
C LEU A 92 -12.15 -4.52 -3.27
N GLN A 93 -12.97 -5.29 -4.00
CA GLN A 93 -13.75 -4.75 -5.10
C GLN A 93 -14.86 -3.78 -4.65
N PRO A 94 -15.68 -4.09 -3.61
CA PRO A 94 -16.60 -3.10 -3.05
C PRO A 94 -15.93 -1.79 -2.62
N VAL A 95 -14.79 -1.86 -1.93
CA VAL A 95 -14.05 -0.65 -1.51
C VAL A 95 -13.53 0.11 -2.72
N TRP A 96 -13.03 -0.58 -3.75
CA TRP A 96 -12.60 0.05 -5.00
C TRP A 96 -13.75 0.79 -5.70
N ILE A 97 -14.95 0.21 -5.74
CA ILE A 97 -16.14 0.87 -6.30
C ILE A 97 -16.48 2.15 -5.51
N ILE A 98 -16.44 2.09 -4.18
CA ILE A 98 -16.68 3.28 -3.32
C ILE A 98 -15.67 4.38 -3.66
N VAL A 99 -14.38 4.03 -3.75
CA VAL A 99 -13.32 4.97 -4.11
C VAL A 99 -13.55 5.60 -5.48
N ALA A 100 -13.91 4.79 -6.49
CA ALA A 100 -14.19 5.27 -7.84
C ALA A 100 -15.39 6.22 -7.89
N ILE A 101 -16.48 5.90 -7.17
CA ILE A 101 -17.67 6.75 -7.10
C ILE A 101 -17.35 8.08 -6.42
N VAL A 102 -16.64 8.06 -5.30
CA VAL A 102 -16.26 9.28 -4.57
C VAL A 102 -15.35 10.16 -5.43
N TYR A 103 -14.35 9.57 -6.08
CA TYR A 103 -13.50 10.30 -7.01
C TYR A 103 -14.30 10.89 -8.18
N GLY A 104 -15.20 10.11 -8.79
CA GLY A 104 -16.08 10.56 -9.86
C GLY A 104 -16.98 11.72 -9.43
N ALA A 105 -17.52 11.69 -8.21
CA ALA A 105 -18.33 12.78 -7.67
C ALA A 105 -17.51 14.07 -7.47
N VAL A 106 -16.28 13.96 -6.99
CA VAL A 106 -15.35 15.10 -6.87
C VAL A 106 -15.01 15.67 -8.25
N TYR A 107 -14.64 14.81 -9.19
CA TYR A 107 -14.32 15.20 -10.55
C TYR A 107 -15.52 15.89 -11.24
N ALA A 108 -16.71 15.33 -11.08
CA ALA A 108 -17.95 15.92 -11.61
C ALA A 108 -18.20 17.32 -11.02
N LYS A 109 -18.00 17.53 -9.72
CA LYS A 109 -18.16 18.85 -9.09
C LYS A 109 -17.18 19.88 -9.62
N VAL A 110 -15.94 19.49 -9.90
CA VAL A 110 -14.90 20.41 -10.41
C VAL A 110 -15.17 20.79 -11.88
N ASN A 111 -15.71 19.87 -12.68
CA ASN A 111 -15.82 20.05 -14.13
C ASN A 111 -17.25 20.35 -14.63
N LEU A 112 -18.27 20.12 -13.81
CA LEU A 112 -19.66 20.40 -14.14
C LEU A 112 -20.15 21.60 -13.32
N PRO A 113 -21.11 22.40 -13.84
CA PRO A 113 -21.68 23.56 -13.13
C PRO A 113 -22.66 23.12 -12.02
N ILE A 114 -22.24 22.20 -11.15
CA ILE A 114 -22.99 21.71 -10.01
C ILE A 114 -22.70 22.64 -8.83
N ASN A 115 -23.70 23.46 -8.46
CA ASN A 115 -23.55 24.48 -7.40
C ASN A 115 -23.76 23.94 -5.98
N GLU A 116 -23.67 22.61 -5.81
CA GLU A 116 -23.91 21.92 -4.54
C GLU A 116 -22.67 21.85 -3.67
N LYS A 117 -22.86 22.07 -2.37
CA LYS A 117 -21.79 21.96 -1.37
C LYS A 117 -21.57 20.49 -1.02
N ILE A 118 -20.46 19.93 -1.50
CA ILE A 118 -19.99 18.62 -1.00
C ILE A 118 -19.58 18.75 0.47
N ASN A 119 -20.03 17.79 1.29
CA ASN A 119 -19.56 17.64 2.66
C ASN A 119 -18.08 17.23 2.67
N THR A 120 -17.21 18.21 2.91
CA THR A 120 -15.76 18.06 2.91
C THR A 120 -15.27 17.08 3.98
N VAL A 121 -15.90 17.07 5.16
CA VAL A 121 -15.53 16.17 6.26
C VAL A 121 -15.81 14.71 5.89
N PHE A 122 -16.97 14.45 5.29
CA PHE A 122 -17.32 13.11 4.81
C PHE A 122 -16.30 12.62 3.77
N LEU A 123 -15.97 13.47 2.80
CA LEU A 123 -15.00 13.17 1.76
C LEU A 123 -13.62 12.84 2.37
N TRP A 124 -13.16 13.60 3.36
CA TRP A 124 -11.89 13.31 4.03
C TRP A 124 -11.90 11.96 4.73
N ILE A 125 -12.96 11.66 5.49
CA ILE A 125 -13.07 10.38 6.20
C ILE A 125 -13.02 9.22 5.21
N VAL A 126 -13.81 9.27 4.14
CA VAL A 126 -13.83 8.19 3.15
C VAL A 126 -12.49 8.06 2.44
N SER A 127 -11.90 9.16 1.97
CA SER A 127 -10.60 9.15 1.29
C SER A 127 -9.49 8.58 2.16
N ILE A 128 -9.38 9.02 3.43
CA ILE A 128 -8.34 8.56 4.35
C ILE A 128 -8.54 7.09 4.71
N VAL A 129 -9.76 6.68 5.07
CA VAL A 129 -10.06 5.30 5.46
C VAL A 129 -9.81 4.34 4.30
N CYS A 130 -10.29 4.67 3.10
CA CYS A 130 -10.05 3.84 1.92
C CYS A 130 -8.57 3.78 1.53
N PHE A 131 -7.82 4.86 1.72
CA PHE A 131 -6.39 4.90 1.46
C PHE A 131 -5.57 4.06 2.46
N LEU A 132 -5.88 4.14 3.75
CA LEU A 132 -5.23 3.29 4.75
C LEU A 132 -5.57 1.81 4.51
N PHE A 133 -6.84 1.52 4.16
CA PHE A 133 -7.24 0.17 3.78
C PHE A 133 -6.50 -0.33 2.53
N SER A 134 -6.30 0.51 1.51
CA SER A 134 -5.61 0.10 0.29
C SER A 134 -4.13 -0.22 0.51
N ILE A 135 -3.44 0.56 1.34
CA ILE A 135 -2.07 0.28 1.78
C ILE A 135 -2.01 -1.09 2.48
N TYR A 136 -2.92 -1.33 3.41
CA TYR A 136 -2.96 -2.60 4.14
C TYR A 136 -3.31 -3.78 3.24
N ALA A 137 -4.28 -3.62 2.33
CA ALA A 137 -4.65 -4.65 1.37
C ALA A 137 -3.49 -5.01 0.44
N LEU A 138 -2.75 -4.00 -0.05
CA LEU A 138 -1.55 -4.21 -0.86
C LEU A 138 -0.45 -4.94 -0.08
N TYR A 139 -0.21 -4.56 1.18
CA TYR A 139 0.74 -5.27 2.04
C TYR A 139 0.40 -6.76 2.16
N ARG A 140 -0.88 -7.08 2.41
CA ARG A 140 -1.33 -8.47 2.52
C ARG A 140 -1.21 -9.22 1.20
N ALA A 141 -1.51 -8.57 0.07
CA ALA A 141 -1.35 -9.14 -1.26
C ALA A 141 0.12 -9.50 -1.54
N LEU A 142 1.05 -8.59 -1.28
CA LEU A 142 2.50 -8.81 -1.42
C LEU A 142 3.02 -9.91 -0.48
N TYR A 143 2.47 -9.98 0.73
CA TYR A 143 2.82 -11.06 1.66
C TYR A 143 2.36 -12.43 1.14
N ILE A 144 1.14 -12.53 0.62
CA ILE A 144 0.62 -13.77 0.04
C ILE A 144 1.45 -14.20 -1.18
N GLU A 145 1.76 -13.28 -2.07
CA GLU A 145 2.63 -13.52 -3.22
C GLU A 145 4.00 -14.05 -2.78
N GLY A 146 4.62 -13.44 -1.76
CA GLY A 146 5.89 -13.90 -1.22
C GLY A 146 5.82 -15.27 -0.54
N VAL A 147 4.68 -15.65 0.05
CA VAL A 147 4.48 -17.00 0.59
C VAL A 147 4.39 -18.04 -0.54
N GLN A 148 3.76 -17.69 -1.66
CA GLN A 148 3.64 -18.56 -2.84
C GLN A 148 4.98 -18.69 -3.58
N ASN A 149 5.72 -17.59 -3.69
CA ASN A 149 7.01 -17.51 -4.37
C ASN A 149 8.11 -17.06 -3.39
N PRO A 150 8.52 -17.93 -2.44
CA PRO A 150 9.46 -17.57 -1.41
C PRO A 150 10.82 -17.20 -2.01
N PRO A 151 11.50 -16.17 -1.47
CA PRO A 151 12.84 -15.83 -1.92
C PRO A 151 13.80 -17.01 -1.66
N LYS A 152 14.68 -17.27 -2.63
CA LYS A 152 15.71 -18.31 -2.49
C LYS A 152 16.66 -17.90 -1.36
N VAL A 153 16.80 -18.78 -0.37
CA VAL A 153 17.76 -18.60 0.72
C VAL A 153 19.10 -19.18 0.27
N ASP A 154 20.02 -18.33 -0.17
CA ASP A 154 21.41 -18.75 -0.36
C ASP A 154 22.09 -18.88 1.00
N ALA A 155 22.20 -20.12 1.50
CA ALA A 155 22.82 -20.44 2.77
C ALA A 155 24.26 -19.90 2.90
N LEU A 156 24.95 -19.68 1.77
CA LEU A 156 26.30 -19.11 1.73
C LEU A 156 26.33 -17.60 1.99
N LYS A 157 25.28 -16.86 1.61
CA LYS A 157 25.23 -15.41 1.80
C LYS A 157 24.92 -15.04 3.25
N ASN A 158 23.99 -15.76 3.88
CA ASN A 158 23.64 -15.56 5.29
C ASN A 158 24.82 -15.86 6.23
N ARG A 159 25.62 -16.90 5.95
CA ARG A 159 26.84 -17.18 6.73
C ARG A 159 27.86 -16.05 6.66
N LYS A 160 28.00 -15.38 5.51
CA LYS A 160 28.90 -14.23 5.37
C LYS A 160 28.42 -13.06 6.21
N THR A 161 27.13 -12.74 6.17
CA THR A 161 26.55 -11.65 6.96
C THR A 161 26.63 -11.91 8.47
N ASP A 162 26.44 -13.14 8.92
CA ASP A 162 26.61 -13.51 10.33
C ASP A 162 28.08 -13.40 10.77
N ILE A 163 29.03 -13.78 9.91
CA ILE A 163 30.47 -13.62 10.19
C ILE A 163 30.88 -12.13 10.22
N ASP A 164 30.39 -11.34 9.26
CA ASP A 164 30.69 -9.90 9.19
C ASP A 164 30.14 -9.16 10.42
N ASN A 165 28.91 -9.48 10.87
CA ASN A 165 28.34 -8.91 12.09
C ASN A 165 29.11 -9.32 13.37
N ILE A 166 29.62 -10.56 13.44
CA ILE A 166 30.47 -11.01 14.56
C ILE A 166 31.82 -10.27 14.53
N MET A 167 32.38 -10.03 13.34
CA MET A 167 33.63 -9.28 13.23
C MET A 167 33.46 -7.81 13.62
N ASP A 168 32.32 -7.20 13.31
CA ASP A 168 32.00 -5.82 13.71
C ASP A 168 31.70 -5.67 15.22
N GLU A 169 31.25 -6.72 15.91
CA GLU A 169 31.07 -6.71 17.38
C GLU A 169 32.37 -6.96 18.17
N ILE A 170 33.40 -7.53 17.52
CA ILE A 170 34.69 -7.87 18.14
C ILE A 170 35.79 -6.83 17.85
N GLY A 171 35.63 -6.03 16.78
CA GLY A 171 36.54 -4.94 16.40
C GLY A 171 36.22 -3.60 17.06
#